data_AF-A0A7R8D0T2-F1
#
_entry.id   AF-A0A7R8D0T2-F1
#
_cell.length_a   1.000
_cell.length_b   1.000
_cell.length_c   1.000
_cell.angle_alpha   90.00
_cell.angle_beta   90.00
_cell.angle_gamma   90.00
#
_symmetry.space_group_name_H-M   'P 1'
#
loop_
_entity.id
_entity.type
_entity.pdbx_description
1 polymer ?
#
loop_
_entity_poly.entity_id
_entity_poly.type
_entity_poly.pdbx_seq_one_letter_code
_entity_poly.pdbx_strand_id
1 'polypeptide(L)'
;MPLAKINKLYTQLNMKCMNDKEYCLIMKPFTLALGILQGEDTCFYGTLLPILEILMAKTLAVKNGLSKMKGELPDIIVKAIKSRFAAILDSKNELLATVSLPMFKLRWVSEKPRKDYIKFLLIKECSSLSEKLPAQMPDPHQDAAAPTEDDFFSFDAQLDDSNLPMSVETEVIDYLRFAPVMKSLHQFPRVKKVARQYNAAAPSSTPDNK
;
A
#
# COMPACT_ATOMS: atom_id res chain seq x y z
N MET A 1 -35.37 10.74 33.03
CA MET A 1 -35.28 9.44 33.73
C MET A 1 -34.32 9.61 34.91
N PRO A 2 -34.69 9.26 36.16
CA PRO A 2 -33.84 9.52 37.34
C PRO A 2 -32.55 8.69 37.31
N LEU A 3 -31.41 9.30 37.67
CA LEU A 3 -30.08 8.68 37.70
C LEU A 3 -30.05 7.37 38.49
N ALA A 4 -30.85 7.27 39.56
CA ALA A 4 -31.01 6.08 40.37
C ALA A 4 -31.61 4.88 39.60
N LYS A 5 -32.54 5.11 38.67
CA LYS A 5 -33.09 4.05 37.80
C LYS A 5 -32.07 3.57 36.78
N ILE A 6 -31.24 4.48 36.25
CA ILE A 6 -30.15 4.14 35.32
C ILE A 6 -29.09 3.29 36.03
N ASN A 7 -28.63 3.70 37.21
CA ASN A 7 -27.64 2.93 37.98
C ASN A 7 -28.18 1.55 38.38
N LYS A 8 -29.45 1.45 38.79
CA LYS A 8 -30.07 0.15 39.11
C LYS A 8 -30.15 -0.76 37.90
N LEU A 9 -30.48 -0.23 36.72
CA LEU A 9 -30.44 -0.96 35.44
C LEU A 9 -29.01 -1.40 35.09
N TYR A 10 -28.01 -0.52 35.28
CA TYR A 10 -26.60 -0.84 35.01
C TYR A 10 -26.10 -2.03 35.84
N THR A 11 -26.46 -2.04 37.12
CA THR A 11 -26.14 -3.13 38.06
C THR A 11 -26.93 -4.40 37.74
N GLN A 12 -28.21 -4.28 37.39
CA GLN A 12 -29.07 -5.43 37.04
C GLN A 12 -28.69 -6.08 35.70
N LEU A 13 -28.26 -5.28 34.73
CA LEU A 13 -27.76 -5.76 33.43
C LEU A 13 -26.30 -6.25 33.52
N ASN A 14 -25.68 -6.14 34.69
CA ASN A 14 -24.27 -6.48 34.92
C ASN A 14 -23.35 -5.82 33.87
N MET A 15 -23.70 -4.60 33.43
CA MET A 15 -22.94 -3.85 32.45
C MET A 15 -21.66 -3.37 33.12
N LYS A 16 -20.66 -4.23 33.18
CA LYS A 16 -19.36 -3.86 33.71
C LYS A 16 -18.70 -2.94 32.68
N CYS A 17 -18.48 -1.68 33.05
CA CYS A 17 -17.67 -0.75 32.28
C CYS A 17 -16.37 -1.43 31.83
N MET A 18 -15.82 -1.02 30.67
CA MET A 18 -14.50 -1.48 30.25
C MET A 18 -13.50 -1.16 31.35
N ASN A 19 -12.76 -2.16 31.82
CA ASN A 19 -11.67 -1.89 32.74
C ASN A 19 -10.46 -1.33 31.97
N ASP A 20 -9.56 -0.65 32.67
CA ASP A 20 -8.41 0.01 32.04
C ASP A 20 -7.54 -0.96 31.23
N LYS A 21 -7.40 -2.22 31.67
CA LYS A 21 -6.63 -3.24 30.95
C LYS A 21 -7.27 -3.59 29.62
N GLU A 22 -8.58 -3.82 29.60
CA GLU A 22 -9.35 -4.08 28.38
C GLU A 22 -9.30 -2.85 27.47
N TYR A 23 -9.42 -1.63 28.03
CA TYR A 23 -9.40 -0.39 27.25
C TYR A 23 -8.06 -0.23 26.54
N CYS A 24 -6.97 -0.33 27.30
CA CYS A 24 -5.61 -0.27 26.75
C CYS A 24 -5.36 -1.37 25.72
N LEU A 25 -5.88 -2.59 25.93
CA LEU A 25 -5.75 -3.70 24.99
C LEU A 25 -6.39 -3.36 23.63
N ILE A 26 -7.62 -2.85 23.63
CA ILE A 26 -8.34 -2.46 22.40
C ILE A 26 -7.71 -1.24 21.74
N MET A 27 -7.27 -0.25 22.52
CA MET A 27 -6.75 1.01 21.99
C MET A 27 -5.31 0.90 21.47
N LYS A 28 -4.51 -0.05 21.97
CA LYS A 28 -3.11 -0.24 21.54
C LYS A 28 -2.92 -0.29 20.01
N PRO A 29 -3.64 -1.12 19.23
CA PRO A 29 -3.48 -1.11 17.77
C PRO A 29 -3.86 0.23 17.12
N PHE A 30 -4.80 0.99 17.68
CA PHE A 30 -5.15 2.33 17.20
C PHE A 30 -4.03 3.33 17.43
N THR A 31 -3.44 3.33 18.63
CA THR A 31 -2.32 4.24 18.95
C THR A 31 -1.12 4.00 18.04
N LEU A 32 -0.82 2.73 17.71
CA LEU A 32 0.25 2.38 16.77
C LEU A 32 -0.09 2.82 15.34
N ALA A 33 -1.33 2.57 14.88
CA ALA A 33 -1.78 2.98 13.55
C ALA A 33 -1.73 4.50 13.37
N LEU A 34 -2.20 5.25 14.37
CA LEU A 34 -2.14 6.71 14.38
C LEU A 34 -0.70 7.21 14.39
N GLY A 35 0.16 6.63 15.22
CA GLY A 35 1.59 7.00 15.25
C GLY A 35 2.29 6.83 13.90
N ILE A 36 1.94 5.79 13.13
CA ILE A 36 2.48 5.60 11.77
C ILE A 36 1.86 6.60 10.78
N LEU A 37 0.55 6.79 10.80
CA LEU A 37 -0.13 7.70 9.86
C LEU A 37 0.22 9.17 10.08
N GLN A 38 0.58 9.54 11.31
CA GLN A 38 1.01 10.88 11.70
C GLN A 38 2.53 11.07 11.65
N GLY A 39 3.29 10.00 11.39
CA GLY A 39 4.74 10.06 11.25
C GLY A 39 5.16 10.75 9.95
N GLU A 40 6.13 11.65 10.04
CA GLU A 40 6.66 12.41 8.89
C GLU A 40 7.26 11.48 7.82
N ASP A 41 7.94 10.42 8.24
CA ASP A 41 8.64 9.47 7.35
C ASP A 41 7.72 8.53 6.54
N THR A 42 6.44 8.43 6.90
CA THR A 42 5.46 7.51 6.29
C THR A 42 4.24 8.21 5.69
N CYS A 43 4.34 9.52 5.46
CA CYS A 43 3.28 10.40 4.97
C CYS A 43 2.95 10.25 3.47
N PHE A 44 2.88 9.02 2.97
CA PHE A 44 2.41 8.73 1.62
C PHE A 44 0.96 8.26 1.65
N TYR A 45 0.16 8.68 0.67
CA TYR A 45 -1.23 8.25 0.55
C TYR A 45 -1.42 6.72 0.59
N GLY A 46 -0.54 5.99 -0.08
CA GLY A 46 -0.51 4.53 -0.14
C GLY A 46 -0.16 3.83 1.17
N THR A 47 0.15 4.57 2.25
CA THR A 47 0.32 3.99 3.58
C THR A 47 -1.01 3.61 4.23
N LEU A 48 -2.12 4.24 3.83
CA LEU A 48 -3.40 4.13 4.55
C LEU A 48 -3.99 2.70 4.50
N LEU A 49 -4.07 2.08 3.33
CA LEU A 49 -4.66 0.74 3.18
C LEU A 49 -3.93 -0.34 3.99
N PRO A 50 -2.59 -0.48 3.90
CA PRO A 50 -1.86 -1.45 4.73
C PRO A 50 -2.11 -1.27 6.23
N ILE A 51 -2.20 -0.01 6.69
CA ILE A 51 -2.43 0.28 8.10
C ILE A 51 -3.85 -0.08 8.53
N LEU A 52 -4.86 0.19 7.71
CA LEU A 52 -6.24 -0.21 8.01
C LEU A 52 -6.38 -1.74 8.09
N GLU A 53 -5.76 -2.47 7.18
CA GLU A 53 -5.79 -3.95 7.17
C GLU A 53 -5.11 -4.52 8.41
N ILE A 54 -3.92 -4.02 8.76
CA ILE A 54 -3.21 -4.43 9.98
C ILE A 54 -4.00 -4.03 11.23
N LEU A 55 -4.61 -2.85 11.27
CA LEU A 55 -5.43 -2.37 12.38
C LEU A 55 -6.63 -3.29 12.61
N MET A 56 -7.35 -3.66 11.55
CA MET A 56 -8.50 -4.58 11.65
C MET A 56 -8.05 -5.96 12.14
N ALA A 57 -6.98 -6.52 11.56
CA ALA A 57 -6.44 -7.81 11.97
C ALA A 57 -5.99 -7.82 13.45
N LYS A 58 -5.25 -6.80 13.88
CA LYS A 58 -4.80 -6.67 15.27
C LYS A 58 -5.97 -6.42 16.23
N THR A 59 -6.99 -5.69 15.81
CA THR A 59 -8.21 -5.49 16.62
C THR A 59 -8.92 -6.81 16.85
N LEU A 60 -9.11 -7.63 15.81
CA LEU A 60 -9.72 -8.96 15.98
C LEU A 60 -8.88 -9.88 16.87
N ALA A 61 -7.55 -9.81 16.77
CA ALA A 61 -6.66 -10.65 17.58
C ALA A 61 -6.79 -10.41 19.09
N VAL A 62 -7.27 -9.24 19.53
CA VAL A 62 -7.45 -8.96 20.96
C VAL A 62 -8.70 -9.61 21.57
N LYS A 63 -9.59 -10.17 20.75
CA LYS A 63 -10.88 -10.75 21.18
C LYS A 63 -10.74 -11.77 22.30
N ASN A 64 -9.74 -12.65 22.22
CA ASN A 64 -9.50 -13.69 23.22
C ASN A 64 -8.99 -13.15 24.56
N GLY A 65 -8.50 -11.91 24.60
CA GLY A 65 -8.05 -11.23 25.81
C GLY A 65 -9.16 -10.44 26.52
N LEU A 66 -10.36 -10.38 25.95
CA LEU A 66 -11.49 -9.62 26.50
C LEU A 66 -12.40 -10.52 27.35
N SER A 67 -13.07 -9.92 28.32
CA SER A 67 -14.15 -10.62 29.03
C SER A 67 -15.26 -11.04 28.08
N LYS A 68 -15.96 -12.14 28.41
CA LYS A 68 -17.00 -12.77 27.57
C LYS A 68 -18.07 -11.79 27.08
N MET A 69 -18.45 -10.80 27.90
CA MET A 69 -19.43 -9.76 27.56
C MET A 69 -18.95 -8.77 26.48
N LYS A 70 -17.65 -8.68 26.24
CA LYS A 70 -17.00 -7.73 25.31
C LYS A 70 -16.39 -8.44 24.11
N GLY A 71 -16.58 -9.75 23.97
CA GLY A 71 -16.03 -10.55 22.88
C GLY A 71 -16.48 -10.09 21.48
N GLU A 72 -17.63 -9.41 21.37
CA GLU A 72 -18.13 -8.87 20.09
C GLU A 72 -17.60 -7.47 19.76
N LEU A 73 -17.04 -6.76 20.74
CA LEU A 73 -16.60 -5.38 20.56
C LEU A 73 -15.54 -5.24 19.45
N PRO A 74 -14.52 -6.11 19.35
CA PRO A 74 -13.60 -6.09 18.22
C PRO A 74 -14.27 -6.21 16.84
N ASP A 75 -15.29 -7.07 16.71
CA ASP A 75 -16.02 -7.27 15.47
C ASP A 75 -16.81 -6.01 15.10
N ILE A 76 -17.47 -5.38 16.08
CA ILE A 76 -18.21 -4.12 15.91
C ILE A 76 -17.25 -3.01 15.47
N ILE A 77 -16.08 -2.91 16.10
CA ILE A 77 -15.06 -1.92 15.75
C ILE A 77 -14.57 -2.13 14.31
N VAL A 78 -14.25 -3.36 13.92
CA VAL A 78 -13.83 -3.66 12.54
C VAL A 78 -14.94 -3.31 11.55
N LYS A 79 -16.20 -3.62 11.87
CA LYS A 79 -17.35 -3.23 11.03
C LYS A 79 -17.45 -1.71 10.89
N ALA A 80 -17.24 -0.96 11.97
CA ALA A 80 -17.25 0.50 11.95
C ALA A 80 -16.09 1.07 11.11
N ILE A 81 -14.88 0.52 11.22
CA ILE A 81 -13.74 0.90 10.37
C ILE A 81 -14.07 0.66 8.90
N LYS A 82 -14.55 -0.54 8.55
CA LYS A 82 -14.93 -0.87 7.17
C LYS A 82 -15.98 0.07 6.63
N SER A 83 -17.00 0.39 7.43
CA SER A 83 -18.05 1.34 7.03
C SER A 83 -17.51 2.74 6.83
N ARG A 84 -16.62 3.23 7.70
CA ARG A 84 -16.03 4.57 7.61
C ARG A 84 -15.13 4.73 6.39
N PHE A 85 -14.41 3.68 6.03
CA PHE A 85 -13.42 3.68 4.94
C PHE A 85 -13.89 2.93 3.69
N ALA A 86 -15.19 2.67 3.56
CA ALA A 86 -15.75 1.88 2.47
C ALA A 86 -15.38 2.45 1.08
N ALA A 87 -15.36 3.77 0.95
CA ALA A 87 -15.02 4.45 -0.30
C ALA A 87 -13.56 4.24 -0.76
N ILE A 88 -12.66 3.92 0.18
CA ILE A 88 -11.22 3.83 -0.12
C ILE A 88 -10.70 2.40 -0.13
N LEU A 89 -11.34 1.46 0.59
CA LEU A 89 -10.83 0.10 0.81
C LEU A 89 -10.53 -0.66 -0.50
N ASP A 90 -11.31 -0.39 -1.54
CA ASP A 90 -11.15 -0.97 -2.88
C ASP A 90 -11.07 0.09 -3.98
N SER A 91 -10.75 1.34 -3.61
CA SER A 91 -10.51 2.42 -4.58
C SER A 91 -9.31 2.08 -5.45
N LYS A 92 -9.47 2.20 -6.77
CA LYS A 92 -8.37 2.04 -7.74
C LYS A 92 -7.17 2.92 -7.35
N ASN A 93 -7.42 4.15 -6.92
CA ASN A 93 -6.35 5.11 -6.63
C ASN A 93 -5.51 4.66 -5.43
N GLU A 94 -6.14 4.10 -4.40
CA GLU A 94 -5.49 3.67 -3.17
C GLU A 94 -4.75 2.37 -3.39
N LEU A 95 -5.32 1.45 -4.17
CA LEU A 95 -4.64 0.24 -4.56
C LEU A 95 -3.36 0.56 -5.36
N LEU A 96 -3.44 1.50 -6.31
CA LEU A 96 -2.29 1.97 -7.08
C LEU A 96 -1.28 2.74 -6.23
N ALA A 97 -1.73 3.62 -5.34
CA ALA A 97 -0.88 4.34 -4.40
C ALA A 97 -0.08 3.36 -3.54
N THR A 98 -0.76 2.36 -2.98
CA THR A 98 -0.18 1.38 -2.06
C THR A 98 0.80 0.45 -2.76
N VAL A 99 0.40 -0.15 -3.89
CA VAL A 99 1.24 -1.16 -4.56
C VAL A 99 2.52 -0.55 -5.13
N SER A 100 2.48 0.73 -5.51
CA SER A 100 3.64 1.47 -6.03
C SER A 100 4.64 1.93 -4.96
N LEU A 101 4.34 1.74 -3.67
CA LEU A 101 5.28 1.96 -2.58
C LEU A 101 6.11 0.69 -2.29
N PRO A 102 7.46 0.74 -2.37
CA PRO A 102 8.32 -0.42 -2.19
C PRO A 102 8.18 -1.15 -0.85
N MET A 103 7.79 -0.44 0.21
CA MET A 103 7.65 -1.00 1.56
C MET A 103 6.45 -1.97 1.67
N PHE A 104 5.37 -1.71 0.93
CA PHE A 104 4.11 -2.45 1.06
C PHE A 104 3.91 -3.42 -0.09
N LYS A 105 3.97 -2.95 -1.34
CA LYS A 105 3.71 -3.75 -2.55
C LYS A 105 2.41 -4.57 -2.38
N LEU A 106 2.52 -5.89 -2.38
CA LEU A 106 1.41 -6.84 -2.17
C LEU A 106 1.47 -7.56 -0.81
N ARG A 107 2.38 -7.17 0.11
CA ARG A 107 2.63 -7.87 1.38
C ARG A 107 1.48 -7.78 2.38
N TRP A 108 0.69 -6.72 2.30
CA TRP A 108 -0.45 -6.45 3.18
C TRP A 108 -1.73 -7.20 2.78
N VAL A 109 -1.76 -7.78 1.57
CA VAL A 109 -2.90 -8.55 1.05
C VAL A 109 -2.66 -10.03 1.33
N SER A 110 -3.66 -10.75 1.83
CA SER A 110 -3.58 -12.21 1.99
C SER A 110 -4.16 -12.96 0.79
N GLU A 111 -5.28 -12.48 0.26
CA GLU A 111 -6.06 -13.14 -0.79
C GLU A 111 -5.36 -13.09 -2.15
N LYS A 112 -5.11 -14.27 -2.73
CA LYS A 112 -4.47 -14.38 -4.06
C LYS A 112 -5.26 -13.68 -5.17
N PRO A 113 -6.59 -13.83 -5.29
CA PRO A 113 -7.36 -13.11 -6.31
C PRO A 113 -7.20 -11.59 -6.23
N ARG A 114 -7.16 -11.04 -5.02
CA ARG A 114 -6.96 -9.59 -4.80
C ARG A 114 -5.53 -9.15 -5.17
N LYS A 115 -4.52 -9.97 -4.87
CA LYS A 115 -3.14 -9.72 -5.34
C LYS A 115 -3.04 -9.67 -6.86
N ASP A 116 -3.65 -10.64 -7.53
CA ASP A 116 -3.64 -10.74 -8.99
C ASP A 116 -4.35 -9.54 -9.62
N TYR A 117 -5.48 -9.11 -9.05
CA TYR A 117 -6.19 -7.90 -9.47
C TYR A 117 -5.36 -6.63 -9.30
N ILE A 118 -4.71 -6.44 -8.14
CA ILE A 118 -3.86 -5.26 -7.89
C ILE A 118 -2.65 -5.25 -8.84
N LYS A 119 -2.03 -6.41 -9.08
CA LYS A 119 -0.94 -6.55 -10.06
C LYS A 119 -1.43 -6.14 -11.46
N PHE A 120 -2.58 -6.64 -11.89
CA PHE A 120 -3.19 -6.27 -13.16
C PHE A 120 -3.45 -4.75 -13.27
N LEU A 121 -3.99 -4.13 -12.22
CA LEU A 121 -4.18 -2.68 -12.17
C LEU A 121 -2.88 -1.92 -12.35
N LEU A 122 -1.80 -2.33 -11.67
CA LEU A 122 -0.50 -1.70 -11.78
C LEU A 122 0.08 -1.81 -13.21
N ILE A 123 0.00 -2.99 -13.82
CA ILE A 123 0.44 -3.21 -15.22
C ILE A 123 -0.33 -2.28 -16.15
N LYS A 124 -1.67 -2.27 -16.05
CA LYS A 124 -2.54 -1.44 -16.89
C LYS A 124 -2.21 0.05 -16.75
N GLU A 125 -1.99 0.52 -15.52
CA GLU A 125 -1.67 1.93 -15.29
C GLU A 125 -0.27 2.29 -15.82
N CYS A 126 0.72 1.43 -15.61
CA CYS A 126 2.07 1.61 -16.18
C CYS A 126 2.03 1.69 -17.72
N SER A 127 1.23 0.86 -18.40
CA SER A 127 1.04 0.94 -19.86
C SER A 127 0.42 2.28 -20.27
N SER A 128 -0.69 2.66 -19.65
CA SER A 128 -1.41 3.90 -19.99
C SER A 128 -0.56 5.16 -19.78
N LEU A 129 0.29 5.19 -18.75
CA LEU A 129 1.18 6.32 -18.50
C LEU A 129 2.39 6.35 -19.43
N SER A 130 2.73 5.23 -20.08
CA SER A 130 3.83 5.15 -21.04
C SER A 130 3.42 5.66 -22.43
N GLU A 131 2.17 5.40 -22.85
CA GLU A 131 1.60 5.89 -24.11
C GLU A 131 1.43 7.42 -24.16
N LYS A 132 1.33 8.07 -22.99
CA LYS A 132 1.19 9.53 -22.86
C LYS A 132 2.50 10.31 -23.10
N LEU A 133 3.60 9.64 -23.47
CA LEU A 133 4.83 10.32 -23.91
C LEU A 133 4.90 10.38 -25.44
N PRO A 134 5.33 11.50 -26.04
CA PRO A 134 5.96 11.46 -27.34
C PRO A 134 7.19 10.56 -27.26
N ALA A 135 7.40 9.70 -28.26
CA ALA A 135 8.62 8.92 -28.37
C ALA A 135 9.83 9.85 -28.20
N GLN A 136 10.64 9.61 -27.17
CA GLN A 136 11.97 10.23 -27.11
C GLN A 136 12.71 9.76 -28.36
N MET A 137 12.99 10.68 -29.29
CA MET A 137 13.83 10.37 -30.45
C MET A 137 15.19 9.87 -29.96
N PRO A 138 15.79 8.88 -30.61
CA PRO A 138 17.17 8.51 -30.33
C PRO A 138 18.08 9.71 -30.59
N ASP A 139 18.98 9.99 -29.65
CA ASP A 139 20.04 10.97 -29.79
C ASP A 139 20.95 10.56 -30.98
N PRO A 140 21.22 11.43 -31.99
CA PRO A 140 22.04 11.07 -33.14
C PRO A 140 23.53 10.84 -32.85
N HIS A 141 23.97 10.98 -31.61
CA HIS A 141 25.38 10.84 -31.22
C HIS A 141 25.66 9.48 -30.57
N GLN A 142 25.59 8.40 -31.36
CA GLN A 142 26.41 7.22 -31.11
C GLN A 142 27.43 7.11 -32.23
N ASP A 143 28.70 7.28 -31.86
CA ASP A 143 29.85 7.13 -32.74
C ASP A 143 29.80 5.78 -33.43
N ALA A 144 29.61 5.82 -34.75
CA ALA A 144 29.76 4.66 -35.62
C ALA A 144 31.24 4.28 -35.66
N ALA A 145 31.64 3.31 -34.83
CA ALA A 145 32.91 2.62 -35.03
C ALA A 145 32.81 1.83 -36.35
N ALA A 146 33.75 2.08 -37.27
CA ALA A 146 33.84 1.41 -38.56
C ALA A 146 34.03 -0.11 -38.39
N PRO A 147 33.43 -0.95 -39.25
CA PRO A 147 33.61 -2.39 -39.16
C PRO A 147 35.00 -2.76 -39.68
N THR A 148 35.82 -3.38 -38.83
CA THR A 148 37.02 -4.11 -39.27
C THR A 148 36.59 -5.50 -39.73
N GLU A 149 36.84 -5.80 -41.00
CA GLU A 149 36.67 -7.13 -41.59
C GLU A 149 37.69 -8.12 -41.00
N ASP A 150 37.29 -9.40 -40.97
CA ASP A 150 37.98 -10.59 -40.44
C ASP A 150 37.88 -10.85 -38.93
N ASP A 151 36.73 -11.39 -38.50
CA ASP A 151 36.68 -12.31 -37.37
C ASP A 151 36.05 -13.65 -37.82
N PHE A 152 36.87 -14.69 -37.88
CA PHE A 152 36.51 -16.07 -38.23
C PHE A 152 35.43 -16.67 -37.30
N PHE A 153 35.18 -16.01 -36.16
CA PHE A 153 34.10 -16.29 -35.21
C PHE A 153 33.10 -15.12 -35.07
N SER A 154 32.88 -14.32 -36.12
CA SER A 154 31.76 -13.38 -36.17
C SER A 154 30.45 -14.16 -36.30
N PHE A 155 29.91 -14.65 -35.19
CA PHE A 155 28.48 -14.91 -35.13
C PHE A 155 27.79 -13.57 -35.37
N ASP A 156 26.85 -13.50 -36.31
CA ASP A 156 25.98 -12.33 -36.50
C ASP A 156 25.67 -11.79 -35.11
N ALA A 157 26.15 -10.58 -34.81
CA ALA A 157 26.03 -10.00 -33.48
C ALA A 157 24.57 -10.14 -33.09
N GLN A 158 24.28 -11.11 -32.22
CA GLN A 158 22.94 -11.34 -31.72
C GLN A 158 22.55 -9.98 -31.19
N LEU A 159 21.48 -9.41 -31.77
CA LEU A 159 20.89 -8.16 -31.32
C LEU A 159 20.99 -8.17 -29.80
N ASP A 160 21.85 -7.31 -29.26
CA ASP A 160 22.16 -7.28 -27.85
C ASP A 160 20.85 -6.95 -27.14
N ASP A 161 20.15 -7.99 -26.67
CA ASP A 161 18.80 -7.93 -26.13
C ASP A 161 18.77 -7.08 -24.84
N SER A 162 19.95 -6.70 -24.34
CA SER A 162 20.17 -5.72 -23.28
C SER A 162 19.64 -4.32 -23.63
N ASN A 163 19.44 -4.00 -24.91
CA ASN A 163 18.88 -2.72 -25.37
C ASN A 163 17.40 -2.79 -25.81
N LEU A 164 16.74 -3.96 -25.70
CA LEU A 164 15.30 -4.02 -25.95
C LEU A 164 14.57 -3.32 -24.78
N PRO A 165 13.64 -2.37 -25.04
CA PRO A 165 12.92 -1.71 -23.96
C PRO A 165 12.16 -2.76 -23.16
N MET A 166 12.51 -2.90 -21.87
CA MET A 166 11.85 -3.80 -20.94
C MET A 166 10.33 -3.64 -21.04
N SER A 167 9.64 -4.76 -21.27
CA SER A 167 8.18 -4.80 -21.28
C SER A 167 7.62 -4.28 -19.96
N VAL A 168 6.46 -3.61 -20.02
CA VAL A 168 5.74 -3.12 -18.83
C VAL A 168 5.55 -4.24 -17.81
N GLU A 169 5.17 -5.43 -18.28
CA GLU A 169 4.87 -6.56 -17.42
C GLU A 169 6.13 -7.05 -16.70
N THR A 170 7.26 -7.15 -17.41
CA THR A 170 8.56 -7.54 -16.84
C THR A 170 8.99 -6.55 -15.77
N GLU A 171 8.93 -5.24 -16.05
CA GLU A 171 9.29 -4.19 -15.07
C GLU A 171 8.44 -4.32 -13.79
N VAL A 172 7.13 -4.54 -13.92
CA VAL A 172 6.24 -4.70 -12.77
C VAL A 172 6.54 -5.98 -12.00
N ILE A 173 6.79 -7.10 -12.67
CA ILE A 173 7.14 -8.37 -12.01
C ILE A 173 8.44 -8.24 -11.22
N ASP A 174 9.46 -7.62 -11.84
CA ASP A 174 10.77 -7.43 -11.21
C ASP A 174 10.66 -6.48 -10.02
N TYR A 175 9.92 -5.37 -10.17
CA TYR A 175 9.60 -4.47 -9.07
C TYR A 175 8.95 -5.21 -7.90
N LEU A 176 7.95 -6.06 -8.15
CA LEU A 176 7.23 -6.78 -7.09
C LEU A 176 8.14 -7.77 -6.33
N ARG A 177 9.17 -8.32 -6.99
CA ARG A 177 10.16 -9.22 -6.41
C ARG A 177 11.31 -8.48 -5.72
N PHE A 178 11.59 -7.25 -6.14
CA PHE A 178 12.74 -6.48 -5.65
C PHE A 178 12.67 -6.21 -4.15
N ALA A 179 13.82 -5.88 -3.55
CA ALA A 179 13.90 -5.48 -2.15
C ALA A 179 12.97 -4.28 -1.81
N PRO A 180 12.44 -4.19 -0.59
CA PRO A 180 11.53 -3.13 -0.18
C PRO A 180 12.31 -1.87 0.23
N VAL A 181 13.03 -1.25 -0.71
CA VAL A 181 13.87 -0.07 -0.45
C VAL A 181 13.37 1.09 -1.29
N MET A 182 13.04 2.24 -0.69
CA MET A 182 12.48 3.38 -1.43
C MET A 182 13.38 3.83 -2.60
N LYS A 183 14.70 3.85 -2.38
CA LYS A 183 15.71 4.19 -3.41
C LYS A 183 15.69 3.25 -4.61
N SER A 184 15.14 2.03 -4.50
CA SER A 184 15.07 1.10 -5.64
C SER A 184 14.07 1.53 -6.71
N LEU A 185 13.14 2.44 -6.39
CA LEU A 185 12.11 2.90 -7.31
C LEU A 185 12.70 3.58 -8.56
N HIS A 186 13.96 4.05 -8.48
CA HIS A 186 14.69 4.59 -9.64
C HIS A 186 14.96 3.55 -10.74
N GLN A 187 14.97 2.26 -10.42
CA GLN A 187 15.17 1.17 -11.37
C GLN A 187 13.88 0.79 -12.13
N PHE A 188 12.74 1.33 -11.71
CA PHE A 188 11.41 1.01 -12.24
C PHE A 188 10.69 2.29 -12.65
N PRO A 189 11.07 2.91 -13.79
CA PRO A 189 10.61 4.24 -14.17
C PRO A 189 9.09 4.36 -14.34
N ARG A 190 8.40 3.32 -14.84
CA ARG A 190 6.93 3.33 -15.00
C ARG A 190 6.26 3.23 -13.64
N VAL A 191 6.74 2.34 -12.77
CA VAL A 191 6.21 2.22 -11.38
C VAL A 191 6.46 3.50 -10.59
N LYS A 192 7.62 4.13 -10.76
CA LYS A 192 7.95 5.43 -10.15
C LYS A 192 6.98 6.53 -10.56
N LYS A 193 6.54 6.52 -11.82
CA LYS A 193 5.55 7.47 -12.33
C LYS A 193 4.18 7.27 -11.67
N VAL A 194 3.74 6.01 -11.53
CA VAL A 194 2.53 5.66 -10.76
C VAL A 194 2.68 6.13 -9.32
N ALA A 195 3.80 5.82 -8.66
CA ALA A 195 4.03 6.23 -7.27
C ALA A 195 3.92 7.75 -7.08
N ARG A 196 4.54 8.53 -7.98
CA ARG A 196 4.45 10.00 -7.96
C ARG A 196 3.03 10.49 -8.16
N GLN A 197 2.30 9.92 -9.12
CA GLN A 197 0.95 10.37 -9.43
C GLN A 197 -0.03 10.12 -8.29
N TYR A 198 0.07 8.96 -7.63
CA TYR A 198 -0.91 8.51 -6.65
C TYR A 198 -0.51 8.77 -5.19
N ASN A 199 0.76 9.11 -4.91
CA ASN A 199 1.23 9.40 -3.55
C ASN A 199 1.68 10.86 -3.34
N ALA A 200 1.54 11.75 -4.33
CA ALA A 200 1.92 13.16 -4.17
C ALA A 200 1.06 13.94 -3.17
N ALA A 201 -0.17 13.49 -2.89
CA ALA A 201 -0.99 14.04 -1.83
C ALA A 201 -0.60 13.41 -0.49
N ALA A 202 -0.29 14.24 0.52
CA ALA A 202 -0.12 13.77 1.87
C ALA A 202 -1.45 13.16 2.40
N PRO A 203 -1.43 12.03 3.12
CA PRO A 203 -2.62 11.44 3.73
C PRO A 203 -3.21 12.26 4.90
N SER A 204 -2.49 13.30 5.35
CA SER A 204 -2.91 14.17 6.46
C SER A 204 -3.45 15.51 5.94
N SER A 205 -4.57 15.96 6.52
CA SER A 205 -5.16 17.29 6.27
C SER A 205 -4.77 18.35 7.30
N THR A 206 -3.74 18.10 8.13
CA THR A 206 -3.18 19.15 9.00
C THR A 206 -2.30 20.08 8.17
N PRO A 207 -2.61 21.38 8.06
CA PRO A 207 -1.75 22.33 7.36
C PRO A 207 -0.39 22.40 8.07
N ASP A 208 0.67 22.51 7.26
CA ASP A 208 2.01 22.85 7.73
C ASP A 208 1.94 24.19 8.47
N ASN A 209 1.93 24.16 9.81
CA ASN A 209 2.14 25.37 10.60
C ASN A 209 3.61 25.77 10.45
N LYS A 210 3.88 26.64 9.47
CA LYS A 210 5.07 27.47 9.41
C LYS A 210 4.82 28.79 10.13
#